data_AF-A0A2E2U659-F1
#
_entry.id   AF-A0A2E2U659-F1
#
_cell.length_a   1.000
_cell.length_b   1.000
_cell.length_c   1.000
_cell.angle_alpha   90.00
_cell.angle_beta   90.00
_cell.angle_gamma   90.00
#
_symmetry.space_group_name_H-M   'P 1'
#
loop_
_entity.id
_entity.type
_entity.pdbx_description
1 polymer ?
#
loop_
_entity_poly.entity_id
_entity_poly.type
_entity_poly.pdbx_seq_one_letter_code
_entity_poly.pdbx_strand_id
1 'polypeptide(L)'
;MDKNEELLSELKYLKLKSFVDYMDEVESSNLSLRDSLLELCRHEVRRRHDNSVLRRIKLAGFPKTKTLAMLNFDLAPRLSREQVNNLGTCKFIKEKRNVLLVGDSGGGKTHLAIGL
;
A
#
# COMPACT_ATOMS: atom_id res chain seq x y z
N MET A 1 17.80 -10.67 33.94
CA MET A 1 17.85 -10.21 32.55
C MET A 1 17.38 -8.76 32.53
N ASP A 2 17.84 -7.95 31.58
CA ASP A 2 17.31 -6.60 31.40
C ASP A 2 15.84 -6.70 30.94
N LYS A 3 14.92 -6.00 31.60
CA LYS A 3 13.49 -6.02 31.25
C LYS A 3 13.24 -5.55 29.82
N ASN A 4 14.10 -4.66 29.30
CA ASN A 4 14.01 -4.21 27.91
C ASN A 4 14.35 -5.35 26.93
N GLU A 5 15.37 -6.15 27.23
CA GLU A 5 15.72 -7.32 26.41
C GLU A 5 14.59 -8.37 26.40
N GLU A 6 13.98 -8.62 27.55
CA GLU A 6 12.81 -9.51 27.67
C GLU A 6 11.66 -8.99 26.79
N LEU A 7 11.30 -7.71 26.89
CA LEU A 7 10.26 -7.09 26.07
C LEU A 7 10.55 -7.23 24.56
N LEU A 8 11.78 -6.91 24.12
CA LEU A 8 12.17 -7.03 22.72
C LEU A 8 12.08 -8.48 22.21
N SER A 9 12.36 -9.47 23.06
CA SER A 9 12.22 -10.88 22.71
C SER A 9 10.75 -11.28 22.48
N GLU A 10 9.85 -10.83 23.36
CA GLU A 10 8.42 -11.07 23.25
C GLU A 10 7.81 -10.37 22.03
N LEU A 11 8.19 -9.12 21.77
CA LEU A 11 7.73 -8.38 20.58
C LEU A 11 8.16 -9.06 19.28
N LYS A 12 9.39 -9.60 19.23
CA LYS A 12 9.87 -10.39 18.09
C LYS A 12 9.06 -11.68 17.92
N TYR A 13 8.79 -12.41 19.00
CA TYR A 13 7.98 -13.63 18.97
C TYR A 13 6.56 -13.37 18.46
N LEU A 14 5.92 -12.29 18.94
CA LEU A 14 4.59 -11.84 18.50
C LEU A 14 4.59 -11.19 17.10
N LYS A 15 5.76 -11.05 16.47
CA LYS A 15 5.96 -10.41 15.15
C LYS A 15 5.48 -8.96 15.13
N LEU A 16 5.60 -8.24 16.24
CA LEU A 16 5.27 -6.82 16.39
C LEU A 16 6.48 -5.95 16.03
N LYS A 17 6.89 -6.00 14.76
CA LYS A 17 8.12 -5.33 14.32
C LYS A 17 8.04 -3.81 14.47
N SER A 18 6.87 -3.22 14.20
CA SER A 18 6.68 -1.80 14.36
C SER A 18 6.76 -1.34 15.81
N PHE A 19 6.49 -2.21 16.79
CA PHE A 19 6.66 -1.81 18.18
C PHE A 19 8.13 -1.52 18.45
N VAL A 20 9.03 -2.39 18.01
CA VAL A 20 10.48 -2.18 18.14
C VAL A 20 10.94 -0.90 17.43
N ASP A 21 10.41 -0.62 16.24
CA ASP A 21 10.82 0.52 15.42
C ASP A 21 10.35 1.88 16.00
N TYR A 22 9.24 1.92 16.75
CA TYR A 22 8.56 3.16 17.17
C TYR A 22 8.40 3.32 18.70
N MET A 23 8.87 2.37 19.52
CA MET A 23 8.70 2.39 20.98
C MET A 23 9.31 3.64 21.60
N ASP A 24 10.55 3.96 21.27
CA ASP A 24 11.28 5.11 21.85
C ASP A 24 10.61 6.45 21.47
N GLU A 25 10.09 6.55 20.23
CA GLU A 25 9.36 7.73 19.76
C GLU A 25 8.06 7.93 20.57
N VAL A 26 7.29 6.85 20.73
CA VAL A 26 6.03 6.89 21.48
C VAL A 26 6.27 7.12 22.98
N GLU A 27 7.33 6.58 23.55
CA GLU A 27 7.73 6.81 24.94
C GLU A 27 8.09 8.28 25.17
N SER A 28 8.78 8.91 24.21
CA SER A 28 9.12 10.33 24.28
C SER A 28 7.92 11.29 24.16
N SER A 29 6.76 10.79 23.71
CA SER A 29 5.58 11.60 23.39
C SER A 29 4.69 11.94 24.60
N ASN A 30 5.07 11.53 25.82
CA ASN A 30 4.35 11.79 27.09
C ASN A 30 2.83 11.48 27.01
N LEU A 31 2.50 10.38 26.34
CA LEU A 31 1.14 9.89 26.18
C LEU A 31 0.71 9.02 27.37
N SER A 32 -0.60 8.87 27.57
CA SER A 32 -1.10 7.86 28.50
C SER A 32 -0.75 6.45 28.00
N LEU A 33 -0.65 5.46 28.90
CA LEU A 33 -0.40 4.07 28.50
C LEU A 33 -1.34 3.57 27.39
N ARG A 34 -2.63 3.94 27.47
CA ARG A 34 -3.62 3.54 26.47
C ARG A 34 -3.36 4.19 25.11
N ASP A 35 -2.96 5.46 25.10
CA ASP A 35 -2.67 6.20 23.87
C ASP A 35 -1.37 5.72 23.24
N SER A 36 -0.33 5.46 24.04
CA SER A 36 0.93 4.87 23.57
C SER A 36 0.70 3.50 22.93
N LEU A 37 -0.07 2.62 23.60
CA LEU A 37 -0.41 1.30 23.04
C LEU A 37 -1.24 1.42 21.77
N LEU A 38 -2.17 2.37 21.70
CA LEU A 38 -2.96 2.60 20.50
C LEU A 38 -2.08 3.05 19.33
N GLU A 39 -1.11 3.94 19.56
CA GLU A 39 -0.24 4.43 18.50
C GLU A 39 0.70 3.34 17.99
N LEU A 40 1.32 2.56 18.89
CA LEU A 40 2.12 1.39 18.50
C LEU A 40 1.29 0.37 17.71
N CYS A 41 0.06 0.09 18.14
CA CYS A 41 -0.88 -0.76 17.40
C CYS A 41 -1.16 -0.20 16.00
N ARG A 42 -1.34 1.11 15.84
CA ARG A 42 -1.57 1.75 14.53
C ARG A 42 -0.36 1.61 13.62
N HIS A 43 0.86 1.80 14.13
CA HIS A 43 2.08 1.58 13.36
C HIS A 43 2.16 0.13 12.85
N GLU A 44 1.87 -0.85 13.71
CA GLU A 44 1.89 -2.26 13.33
C GLU A 44 0.79 -2.60 12.32
N VAL A 45 -0.42 -2.07 12.49
CA VAL A 45 -1.53 -2.26 11.54
C VAL A 45 -1.17 -1.69 10.16
N ARG A 46 -0.61 -0.48 10.10
CA ARG A 46 -0.14 0.15 8.84
C ARG A 46 0.93 -0.71 8.19
N ARG A 47 1.96 -1.12 8.94
CA ARG A 47 3.03 -1.99 8.42
C ARG A 47 2.50 -3.31 7.88
N ARG A 48 1.54 -3.95 8.56
CA ARG A 48 0.91 -5.18 8.06
C ARG A 48 0.10 -4.94 6.79
N HIS A 49 -0.63 -3.82 6.72
CA HIS A 49 -1.35 -3.42 5.51
C HIS A 49 -0.40 -3.25 4.33
N ASP A 50 0.68 -2.49 4.50
CA ASP A 50 1.65 -2.21 3.45
C ASP A 50 2.34 -3.49 2.95
N ASN A 51 2.78 -4.35 3.87
CA ASN A 51 3.35 -5.65 3.51
C ASN A 51 2.35 -6.55 2.76
N SER A 52 1.08 -6.48 3.13
CA SER A 52 0.01 -7.22 2.45
C SER A 52 -0.22 -6.71 1.02
N VAL A 53 -0.16 -5.39 0.81
CA VAL A 53 -0.20 -4.75 -0.52
C VAL A 53 0.99 -5.18 -1.36
N LEU A 54 2.22 -5.03 -0.85
CA LEU A 54 3.44 -5.43 -1.55
C LEU A 54 3.44 -6.91 -1.93
N ARG A 55 2.97 -7.77 -1.03
CA ARG A 55 2.83 -9.21 -1.30
C ARG A 55 1.84 -9.47 -2.43
N ARG A 56 0.68 -8.82 -2.44
CA ARG A 56 -0.31 -8.96 -3.53
C ARG A 56 0.26 -8.51 -4.87
N ILE A 57 0.96 -7.37 -4.91
CA ILE A 57 1.62 -6.87 -6.12
C ILE A 57 2.66 -7.87 -6.64
N LYS A 58 3.48 -8.44 -5.75
CA LYS A 58 4.46 -9.46 -6.13
C LYS A 58 3.79 -10.73 -6.67
N LEU A 59 2.70 -11.17 -6.05
CA LEU A 59 1.95 -12.36 -6.48
C LEU A 59 1.21 -12.16 -7.81
N ALA A 60 0.87 -10.93 -8.19
CA ALA A 60 0.25 -10.63 -9.48
C ALA A 60 1.17 -10.91 -10.67
N GLY A 61 2.48 -11.04 -10.46
CA GLY A 61 3.41 -11.51 -11.49
C GLY A 61 3.56 -10.55 -12.67
N PHE A 62 3.33 -9.25 -12.46
CA PHE A 62 3.45 -8.26 -13.53
C PHE A 62 4.89 -8.23 -14.10
N PRO A 63 5.05 -8.10 -15.43
CA PRO A 63 6.38 -8.06 -16.05
C PRO A 63 7.17 -6.78 -15.68
N LYS A 64 6.46 -5.72 -15.28
CA LYS A 64 7.01 -4.45 -14.80
C LYS A 64 6.07 -3.87 -13.76
N THR A 65 6.61 -3.15 -12.77
CA THR A 65 5.80 -2.34 -11.87
C THR A 65 5.37 -1.06 -12.58
N LYS A 66 4.06 -0.82 -12.67
CA LYS A 66 3.47 0.41 -13.21
C LYS A 66 2.35 0.88 -12.29
N THR A 67 2.24 2.19 -12.10
CA THR A 67 1.14 2.83 -11.38
C THR A 67 0.46 3.84 -12.29
N LEU A 68 -0.79 4.22 -12.01
CA LEU A 68 -1.46 5.26 -12.79
C LEU A 68 -0.69 6.60 -12.79
N ALA A 69 0.02 6.92 -11.71
CA ALA A 69 0.86 8.12 -11.61
C ALA A 69 2.07 8.12 -12.58
N MET A 70 2.54 6.94 -13.02
CA MET A 70 3.63 6.82 -14.00
C MET A 70 3.14 6.96 -15.45
N LEU A 71 1.84 7.13 -15.68
CA LEU A 71 1.28 7.19 -17.02
C LEU A 71 1.62 8.54 -17.68
N ASN A 72 2.33 8.49 -18.80
CA ASN A 72 2.64 9.68 -19.58
C ASN A 72 1.52 9.93 -20.61
N PHE A 73 0.70 10.95 -20.34
CA PHE A 73 -0.41 11.35 -21.21
C PHE A 73 0.05 11.99 -22.53
N ASP A 74 1.27 12.52 -22.60
CA ASP A 74 1.82 13.09 -23.84
C ASP A 74 2.11 11.98 -24.87
N LEU A 75 2.42 10.77 -24.39
CA LEU A 75 2.59 9.57 -25.23
C LEU A 75 1.26 8.86 -25.53
N ALA A 76 0.17 9.27 -24.88
CA ALA A 76 -1.17 8.71 -25.04
C ALA A 76 -2.22 9.83 -25.20
N PRO A 77 -2.12 10.69 -26.22
CA PRO A 77 -2.92 11.92 -26.32
C PRO A 77 -4.43 11.66 -26.48
N ARG A 78 -4.82 10.46 -26.93
CA ARG A 78 -6.23 10.04 -27.05
C ARG A 78 -6.83 9.56 -25.72
N LEU A 79 -6.03 9.40 -24.67
CA LEU A 79 -6.49 8.90 -23.39
C LEU A 79 -6.96 10.04 -22.49
N SER A 80 -8.23 10.01 -22.08
CA SER A 80 -8.79 11.01 -21.17
C SER A 80 -8.26 10.83 -19.75
N ARG A 81 -7.65 11.90 -19.20
CA ARG A 81 -7.23 11.96 -17.78
C ARG A 81 -8.40 11.71 -16.84
N GLU A 82 -9.57 12.25 -17.17
CA GLU A 82 -10.79 12.06 -16.38
C GLU A 82 -11.20 10.58 -16.32
N GLN A 83 -11.19 9.89 -17.47
CA GLN A 83 -11.50 8.46 -17.51
C GLN A 83 -10.49 7.63 -16.71
N VAL A 84 -9.19 7.94 -16.80
CA VAL A 84 -8.15 7.26 -16.02
C VAL A 84 -8.34 7.49 -14.52
N ASN A 85 -8.63 8.73 -14.11
CA ASN A 85 -8.90 9.05 -12.71
C ASN A 85 -10.15 8.31 -12.19
N ASN A 86 -11.21 8.25 -13.00
CA ASN A 86 -12.41 7.49 -12.68
C ASN A 86 -12.11 5.99 -12.52
N LEU A 87 -11.29 5.40 -13.40
CA LEU A 87 -10.85 4.01 -13.26
C LEU A 87 -10.03 3.80 -11.97
N GLY A 88 -9.16 4.75 -11.61
CA GLY A 88 -8.35 4.71 -10.38
C GLY A 88 -9.15 4.71 -9.08
N THR A 89 -10.44 5.09 -9.10
CA THR A 89 -11.33 4.92 -7.95
C THR A 89 -11.75 3.47 -7.71
N CYS A 90 -11.53 2.58 -8.67
CA CYS A 90 -11.98 1.19 -8.70
C CYS A 90 -13.50 1.02 -8.49
N LYS A 91 -14.31 2.07 -8.75
CA LYS A 91 -15.77 2.04 -8.57
C LYS A 91 -16.45 0.96 -9.41
N PHE A 92 -15.89 0.67 -10.59
CA PHE A 92 -16.36 -0.38 -11.48
C PHE A 92 -16.41 -1.77 -10.81
N ILE A 93 -15.53 -2.04 -9.84
CA ILE A 93 -15.55 -3.30 -9.06
C ILE A 93 -16.82 -3.39 -8.21
N LYS A 94 -17.13 -2.33 -7.46
CA LYS A 94 -18.33 -2.26 -6.61
C LYS A 94 -19.62 -2.34 -7.43
N GLU A 95 -19.60 -1.70 -8.59
CA GLU A 95 -20.74 -1.67 -9.52
C GLU A 95 -20.83 -2.92 -10.41
N LYS A 96 -19.90 -3.88 -10.28
CA LYS A 96 -19.82 -5.10 -11.10
C LYS A 96 -19.79 -4.80 -12.61
N ARG A 97 -19.10 -3.73 -13.00
CA ARG A 97 -18.91 -3.32 -14.40
C ARG A 97 -17.57 -3.82 -14.93
N ASN A 98 -17.57 -4.26 -16.18
CA ASN A 98 -16.37 -4.67 -16.89
C ASN A 98 -15.65 -3.45 -17.46
N VAL A 99 -14.31 -3.49 -17.45
CA VAL A 99 -13.45 -2.49 -18.10
C VAL A 99 -12.81 -3.14 -19.32
N LEU A 100 -13.03 -2.57 -20.51
CA LEU A 100 -12.43 -3.03 -21.75
C LEU A 100 -11.46 -1.96 -22.26
N LEU A 101 -10.20 -2.34 -22.44
CA LEU A 101 -9.14 -1.46 -22.95
C LEU A 101 -8.95 -1.72 -24.45
N VAL A 102 -9.38 -0.80 -25.32
CA VAL A 102 -9.34 -0.94 -26.78
C VAL A 102 -8.55 0.22 -27.40
N GLY A 103 -7.75 -0.08 -28.43
CA GLY A 103 -7.00 0.92 -29.19
C GLY A 103 -5.70 0.38 -29.76
N ASP A 104 -4.99 1.21 -30.52
CA ASP A 104 -3.76 0.85 -31.23
C ASP A 104 -2.62 0.42 -30.30
N SER A 105 -1.70 -0.39 -30.81
CA SER A 105 -0.50 -0.80 -30.07
C SER A 105 0.28 0.43 -29.56
N GLY A 106 0.85 0.33 -28.36
CA GLY A 106 1.58 1.45 -27.73
C GLY A 106 0.71 2.50 -27.03
N GLY A 107 -0.63 2.48 -27.16
CA GLY A 107 -1.53 3.46 -26.55
C GLY A 107 -1.75 3.37 -25.02
N GLY A 108 -0.83 2.77 -24.26
CA GLY A 108 -0.91 2.73 -22.78
C GLY A 108 -1.82 1.66 -22.17
N LYS A 109 -2.47 0.80 -22.97
CA LYS A 109 -3.39 -0.25 -22.48
C LYS A 109 -2.75 -1.18 -21.44
N THR A 110 -1.55 -1.71 -21.72
CA THR A 110 -0.83 -2.57 -20.77
C THR A 110 -0.43 -1.82 -19.50
N HIS A 111 -0.13 -0.52 -19.59
CA HIS A 111 0.17 0.29 -18.41
C HIS A 111 -1.07 0.43 -17.52
N LEU A 112 -2.23 0.75 -18.12
CA LEU A 112 -3.50 0.83 -17.39
C LEU A 112 -3.86 -0.51 -16.75
N ALA A 113 -3.71 -1.62 -17.48
CA ALA A 113 -4.02 -2.95 -16.95
C ALA A 113 -3.13 -3.37 -15.76
N ILE A 114 -1.88 -2.88 -15.69
CA ILE A 114 -0.98 -3.14 -14.56
C ILE A 114 -1.22 -2.14 -13.41
N GLY A 115 -1.54 -0.89 -13.74
CA GLY A 115 -1.68 0.19 -12.76
C GLY A 115 -3.02 0.24 -12.03
N LEU A 116 -4.04 -0.48 -12.53
CA LEU A 116 -5.35 -0.69 -11.89
C LEU A 116 -5.33 -1.93 -11.00
#